data_AF-A0A3B9YWV6-F1
#
_entry.id   AF-A0A3B9YWV6-F1
#
_cell.length_a   1.000
_cell.length_b   1.000
_cell.length_c   1.000
_cell.angle_alpha   90.00
_cell.angle_beta   90.00
_cell.angle_gamma   90.00
#
_symmetry.space_group_name_H-M   'P 1'
#
loop_
_entity.id
_entity.type
_entity.pdbx_description
1 polymer ?
#
loop_
_entity_poly.entity_id
_entity_poly.type
_entity_poly.pdbx_seq_one_letter_code
_entity_poly.pdbx_strand_id
1 'polypeptide(L)'
;MRAFLATLAVVGLSTLVAACGQGPAEKKSEADKTDAPAATAQADAAAPAATAPSASAAACPDNAPRTKHTGLCQGEASALLAAAKPSKEGMPEGCDWVANDASFGDGSEAILYMAMRCEGRITQLEVRGGARSASIGYTASGFFKDIPADYEPVRVFPVQAGTDAKAMILELARQTTKNKKEAAGCEVRSGAADGYPADSFVVDVSAAYRQANKIAPLSTTEPDAESFCGQYGYASDGNRYWRIHGGFAWLHEFGQDVQDFDAASLVLMRKDAAGAWAPVK
;
A
#
# COMPACT_ATOMS: atom_id res chain seq x y z
N MET A 1 -46.77 -4.76 -23.52
CA MET A 1 -47.02 -3.93 -22.32
C MET A 1 -47.80 -4.76 -21.30
N ARG A 2 -47.14 -5.30 -20.29
CA ARG A 2 -47.78 -5.95 -19.13
C ARG A 2 -47.07 -5.45 -17.88
N ALA A 3 -47.80 -4.67 -17.09
CA ALA A 3 -47.34 -4.09 -15.83
C ALA A 3 -47.35 -5.16 -14.74
N PHE A 4 -46.23 -5.32 -14.05
CA PHE A 4 -46.15 -6.09 -12.80
C PHE A 4 -46.13 -5.11 -11.64
N LEU A 5 -47.22 -5.08 -10.86
CA LEU A 5 -47.24 -4.51 -9.52
C LEU A 5 -46.54 -5.50 -8.58
N ALA A 6 -45.50 -5.05 -7.86
CA ALA A 6 -44.91 -5.78 -6.76
C ALA A 6 -45.28 -5.08 -5.44
N THR A 7 -46.01 -5.81 -4.61
CA THR A 7 -46.51 -5.43 -3.28
C THR A 7 -45.37 -5.37 -2.27
N LEU A 8 -45.22 -4.23 -1.58
CA LEU A 8 -44.38 -4.11 -0.38
C LEU A 8 -45.02 -4.91 0.77
N ALA A 9 -44.27 -5.86 1.34
CA ALA A 9 -44.57 -6.44 2.64
C ALA A 9 -43.60 -5.86 3.67
N VAL A 10 -44.14 -5.03 4.57
CA VAL A 10 -43.48 -4.54 5.78
C VAL A 10 -43.58 -5.64 6.83
N VAL A 11 -42.45 -6.20 7.27
CA VAL A 11 -42.40 -7.13 8.41
C VAL A 11 -41.60 -6.49 9.54
N GLY A 12 -42.34 -6.06 10.55
CA GLY A 12 -42.26 -6.65 11.89
C GLY A 12 -40.96 -6.49 12.67
N LEU A 13 -40.92 -5.41 13.44
CA LEU A 13 -40.12 -5.17 14.64
C LEU A 13 -40.07 -6.41 15.58
N SER A 14 -38.88 -6.78 16.06
CA SER A 14 -38.72 -7.60 17.26
C SER A 14 -37.46 -7.19 18.00
N THR A 15 -37.69 -6.42 19.06
CA THR A 15 -36.78 -6.09 20.15
C THR A 15 -36.45 -7.35 20.96
N LEU A 16 -35.18 -7.70 21.05
CA LEU A 16 -34.68 -8.65 22.05
C LEU A 16 -33.75 -7.89 23.02
N VAL A 17 -34.31 -7.67 24.21
CA VAL A 17 -33.59 -7.26 25.42
C VAL A 17 -33.05 -8.53 26.07
N ALA A 18 -31.73 -8.63 26.22
CA ALA A 18 -31.06 -9.59 27.11
C ALA A 18 -29.96 -8.80 27.84
N ALA A 19 -30.22 -8.38 29.07
CA ALA A 19 -29.97 -9.11 30.31
C ALA A 19 -28.52 -8.90 30.80
N CYS A 20 -28.44 -8.12 31.88
CA CYS A 20 -27.26 -7.76 32.64
C CYS A 20 -26.50 -8.99 33.14
N GLY A 21 -25.18 -8.98 32.97
CA GLY A 21 -24.24 -9.85 33.67
C GLY A 21 -23.22 -9.01 34.42
N GLN A 22 -23.54 -8.62 35.65
CA GLN A 22 -22.59 -8.09 36.63
C GLN A 22 -21.81 -9.27 37.22
N GLY A 23 -20.48 -9.19 37.21
CA GLY A 23 -19.59 -10.09 37.93
C GLY A 23 -18.40 -9.30 38.51
N PRO A 24 -17.90 -9.66 39.71
CA PRO A 24 -17.40 -8.69 40.68
C PRO A 24 -15.87 -8.71 40.86
N ALA A 25 -15.44 -7.85 41.79
CA ALA A 25 -14.21 -7.93 42.58
C ALA A 25 -12.95 -7.26 42.02
N GLU A 26 -13.01 -5.93 42.09
CA GLU A 26 -11.90 -5.05 42.43
C GLU A 26 -11.08 -5.62 43.62
N LYS A 27 -9.84 -6.04 43.38
CA LYS A 27 -8.84 -6.29 44.42
C LYS A 27 -7.93 -5.08 44.53
N LYS A 28 -8.15 -4.29 45.59
CA LYS A 28 -7.13 -3.41 46.17
C LYS A 28 -5.97 -4.27 46.67
N SER A 29 -4.77 -4.02 46.17
CA SER A 29 -3.52 -4.44 46.82
C SER A 29 -2.79 -3.18 47.27
N GLU A 30 -2.75 -3.02 48.58
CA GLU A 30 -2.07 -1.98 49.32
C GLU A 30 -0.63 -2.43 49.60
N ALA A 31 0.30 -1.48 49.51
CA ALA A 31 1.63 -1.45 50.14
C ALA A 31 2.59 -2.63 49.91
N ASP A 32 3.64 -2.37 49.12
CA ASP A 32 4.99 -2.76 49.56
C ASP A 32 5.97 -1.61 49.29
N LYS A 33 6.51 -1.08 50.39
CA LYS A 33 7.63 -0.15 50.47
C LYS A 33 8.86 -1.04 50.65
N THR A 34 9.76 -1.08 49.67
CA THR A 34 11.13 -1.53 49.93
C THR A 34 12.12 -0.68 49.14
N ASP A 35 12.82 0.14 49.91
CA ASP A 35 14.18 0.67 49.81
C ASP A 35 14.93 0.69 48.46
N ALA A 36 15.28 1.92 48.10
CA ALA A 36 16.29 2.27 47.12
C ALA A 36 17.72 1.94 47.62
N PRO A 37 18.61 1.44 46.75
CA PRO A 37 20.03 1.73 46.86
C PRO A 37 20.39 2.90 45.95
N ALA A 38 21.12 3.85 46.54
CA ALA A 38 21.70 5.01 45.90
C ALA A 38 22.58 4.62 44.71
N ALA A 39 22.19 5.06 43.51
CA ALA A 39 23.06 5.10 42.35
C ALA A 39 23.74 6.47 42.28
N THR A 40 25.06 6.44 42.45
CA THR A 40 26.02 7.53 42.27
C THR A 40 25.79 8.30 40.96
N ALA A 41 25.62 9.61 41.08
CA ALA A 41 25.68 10.56 39.99
C ALA A 41 27.12 10.67 39.47
N GLN A 42 27.36 10.19 38.26
CA GLN A 42 28.51 10.63 37.44
C GLN A 42 28.00 11.71 36.50
N ALA A 43 28.39 12.95 36.81
CA ALA A 43 28.26 14.08 35.91
C ALA A 43 29.35 13.96 34.84
N ASP A 44 29.03 13.32 33.72
CA ASP A 44 29.78 13.53 32.50
C ASP A 44 29.39 14.89 31.91
N ALA A 45 30.38 15.77 31.83
CA ALA A 45 30.28 17.05 31.17
C ALA A 45 29.97 16.81 29.68
N ALA A 46 28.70 16.93 29.31
CA ALA A 46 28.28 16.97 27.92
C ALA A 46 28.97 18.16 27.23
N ALA A 47 29.91 17.85 26.34
CA ALA A 47 30.42 18.80 25.38
C ALA A 47 29.24 19.45 24.64
N PRO A 48 29.28 20.77 24.36
CA PRO A 48 28.20 21.44 23.65
C PRO A 48 27.96 20.71 22.33
N ALA A 49 26.77 20.12 22.21
CA ALA A 49 26.29 19.55 20.96
C ALA A 49 26.42 20.67 19.92
N ALA A 50 27.30 20.46 18.95
CA ALA A 50 27.37 21.31 17.78
C ALA A 50 25.97 21.31 17.18
N THR A 51 25.28 22.44 17.29
CA THR A 51 24.03 22.70 16.57
C THR A 51 24.35 22.46 15.10
N ALA A 52 23.94 21.29 14.59
CA ALA A 52 24.05 21.00 13.17
C ALA A 52 23.35 22.16 12.46
N PRO A 53 24.00 22.82 11.48
CA PRO A 53 23.38 23.91 10.76
C PRO A 53 22.05 23.38 10.22
N SER A 54 20.96 24.01 10.66
CA SER A 54 19.66 23.88 10.00
C SER A 54 19.95 24.06 8.53
N ALA A 55 19.75 22.99 7.75
CA ALA A 55 20.01 23.00 6.31
C ALA A 55 19.15 24.11 5.74
N SER A 56 19.74 25.29 5.56
CA SER A 56 19.09 26.41 4.90
C SER A 56 18.61 25.87 3.58
N ALA A 57 17.36 26.17 3.23
CA ALA A 57 16.70 25.81 1.99
C ALA A 57 17.46 26.38 0.78
N ALA A 58 18.65 25.85 0.50
CA ALA A 58 19.42 26.16 -0.68
C ALA A 58 18.55 25.78 -1.88
N ALA A 59 18.50 26.66 -2.87
CA ALA A 59 17.84 26.33 -4.13
C ALA A 59 18.41 25.02 -4.68
N CYS A 60 17.57 24.25 -5.37
CA CYS A 60 18.08 23.07 -6.07
C CYS A 60 19.14 23.48 -7.09
N PRO A 61 20.16 22.64 -7.35
CA PRO A 61 21.25 22.98 -8.28
C PRO A 61 20.79 23.42 -9.67
N ASP A 62 19.63 22.93 -10.10
CA ASP A 62 18.95 23.21 -11.37
C ASP A 62 17.81 24.24 -11.25
N ASN A 63 17.62 24.85 -10.08
CA ASN A 63 16.45 25.65 -9.70
C ASN A 63 15.11 24.91 -9.87
N ALA A 64 15.12 23.57 -9.96
CA ALA A 64 13.90 22.80 -10.00
C ALA A 64 13.16 22.89 -8.65
N PRO A 65 11.83 22.71 -8.63
CA PRO A 65 11.09 22.63 -7.38
C PRO A 65 11.59 21.46 -6.53
N ARG A 66 11.36 21.56 -5.22
CA ARG A 66 11.53 20.42 -4.31
C ARG A 66 10.24 19.62 -4.24
N THR A 67 10.33 18.33 -3.97
CA THR A 67 9.17 17.51 -3.60
C THR A 67 8.56 18.02 -2.28
N LYS A 68 7.26 17.80 -2.08
CA LYS A 68 6.50 18.50 -1.03
C LYS A 68 6.83 17.99 0.37
N HIS A 69 6.95 16.67 0.53
CA HIS A 69 7.06 16.04 1.84
C HIS A 69 8.49 15.74 2.24
N THR A 70 9.29 15.27 1.29
CA THR A 70 10.69 14.91 1.48
C THR A 70 11.62 16.11 1.28
N GLY A 71 11.21 17.11 0.52
CA GLY A 71 12.03 18.29 0.22
C GLY A 71 13.20 17.97 -0.70
N LEU A 72 13.24 16.81 -1.34
CA LEU A 72 14.29 16.41 -2.28
C LEU A 72 14.20 17.26 -3.55
N CYS A 73 15.34 17.55 -4.16
CA CYS A 73 15.36 18.19 -5.47
C CYS A 73 14.88 17.21 -6.55
N GLN A 74 14.20 17.71 -7.59
CA GLN A 74 13.66 16.84 -8.66
C GLN A 74 14.68 15.88 -9.26
N GLY A 75 15.91 16.34 -9.52
CA GLY A 75 16.98 15.48 -10.04
C GLY A 75 17.41 14.36 -9.08
N GLU A 76 17.50 14.66 -7.78
CA GLU A 76 17.82 13.69 -6.74
C GLU A 76 16.69 12.66 -6.57
N ALA A 77 15.45 13.14 -6.48
CA ALA A 77 14.27 12.31 -6.39
C ALA A 77 14.14 11.37 -7.61
N SER A 78 14.34 11.89 -8.82
CA SER A 78 14.29 11.08 -10.06
C SER A 78 15.41 10.03 -10.11
N ALA A 79 16.61 10.35 -9.59
CA ALA A 79 17.71 9.39 -9.53
C ALA A 79 17.41 8.19 -8.61
N LEU A 80 16.71 8.43 -7.49
CA LEU A 80 16.25 7.35 -6.60
C LEU A 80 15.20 6.44 -7.27
N LEU A 81 14.46 6.97 -8.24
CA LEU A 81 13.40 6.27 -8.97
C LEU A 81 13.87 5.64 -10.29
N ALA A 82 15.12 5.85 -10.69
CA ALA A 82 15.62 5.47 -12.01
C ALA A 82 15.53 3.96 -12.31
N ALA A 83 15.49 3.12 -11.28
CA ALA A 83 15.33 1.68 -11.42
C ALA A 83 13.96 1.28 -11.98
N ALA A 84 12.92 2.10 -11.75
CA ALA A 84 11.55 1.81 -12.17
C ALA A 84 11.35 1.91 -13.68
N LYS A 85 12.14 2.76 -14.36
CA LYS A 85 12.10 2.98 -15.82
C LYS A 85 10.65 3.15 -16.33
N PRO A 86 9.94 4.21 -15.89
CA PRO A 86 8.54 4.41 -16.25
C PRO A 86 8.37 4.38 -17.77
N SER A 87 7.39 3.60 -18.23
CA SER A 87 7.14 3.48 -19.67
C SER A 87 6.68 4.81 -20.25
N LYS A 88 7.19 5.16 -21.43
CA LYS A 88 6.65 6.27 -22.24
C LYS A 88 5.62 5.78 -23.25
N GLU A 89 5.44 4.47 -23.37
CA GLU A 89 4.44 3.88 -24.26
C GLU A 89 3.04 4.24 -23.76
N GLY A 90 2.19 4.71 -24.68
CA GLY A 90 0.85 5.18 -24.34
C GLY A 90 0.79 6.50 -23.57
N MET A 91 1.93 7.15 -23.29
CA MET A 91 1.94 8.46 -22.64
C MET A 91 1.33 9.51 -23.59
N PRO A 92 0.31 10.29 -23.16
CA PRO A 92 -0.31 11.29 -24.01
C PRO A 92 0.66 12.41 -24.42
N GLU A 93 0.38 13.04 -25.56
CA GLU A 93 1.14 14.21 -26.01
C GLU A 93 1.04 15.35 -24.99
N GLY A 94 2.17 16.02 -24.73
CA GLY A 94 2.24 17.11 -23.75
C GLY A 94 2.31 16.66 -22.29
N CYS A 95 2.42 15.36 -22.03
CA CYS A 95 2.68 14.82 -20.71
C CYS A 95 4.16 14.44 -20.52
N ASP A 96 4.65 14.51 -19.28
CA ASP A 96 5.95 13.98 -18.88
C ASP A 96 5.89 13.28 -17.51
N TRP A 97 6.93 12.50 -17.22
CA TRP A 97 7.12 11.88 -15.92
C TRP A 97 7.98 12.80 -15.04
N VAL A 98 7.48 13.11 -13.84
CA VAL A 98 8.20 13.91 -12.83
C VAL A 98 8.20 13.18 -11.50
N ALA A 99 9.22 13.39 -10.67
CA ALA A 99 9.24 12.81 -9.34
C ALA A 99 8.29 13.58 -8.41
N ASN A 100 7.47 12.86 -7.66
CA ASN A 100 6.58 13.43 -6.65
C ASN A 100 6.60 12.56 -5.38
N ASP A 101 6.03 13.08 -4.30
CA ASP A 101 5.92 12.34 -3.05
C ASP A 101 4.59 12.51 -2.33
N ALA A 102 4.31 11.54 -1.46
CA ALA A 102 3.18 11.54 -0.55
C ALA A 102 3.66 11.26 0.88
N SER A 103 3.09 11.94 1.87
CA SER A 103 3.37 11.65 3.28
C SER A 103 2.92 10.24 3.63
N PHE A 104 3.72 9.50 4.39
CA PHE A 104 3.37 8.19 4.93
C PHE A 104 3.49 8.22 6.46
N GLY A 105 2.48 7.71 7.16
CA GLY A 105 2.47 7.72 8.63
C GLY A 105 2.46 9.13 9.23
N ASP A 106 3.35 9.38 10.20
CA ASP A 106 3.42 10.60 11.01
C ASP A 106 4.35 11.69 10.43
N GLY A 107 4.84 11.50 9.20
CA GLY A 107 5.79 12.41 8.54
C GLY A 107 7.26 12.08 8.79
N SER A 108 7.55 10.95 9.47
CA SER A 108 8.88 10.31 9.47
C SER A 108 9.12 9.44 8.22
N GLU A 109 8.05 9.15 7.47
CA GLU A 109 8.07 8.33 6.26
C GLU A 109 7.37 9.07 5.10
N ALA A 110 7.76 8.72 3.88
CA ALA A 110 7.13 9.22 2.67
C ALA A 110 7.21 8.17 1.55
N ILE A 111 6.30 8.23 0.60
CA ILE A 111 6.39 7.45 -0.63
C ILE A 111 6.89 8.37 -1.73
N LEU A 112 8.00 8.02 -2.35
CA LEU A 112 8.51 8.66 -3.55
C LEU A 112 8.04 7.87 -4.78
N TYR A 113 7.62 8.56 -5.84
CA TYR A 113 7.09 7.93 -7.04
C TYR A 113 7.21 8.82 -8.29
N MET A 114 7.14 8.24 -9.48
CA MET A 114 7.03 8.96 -10.74
C MET A 114 5.56 9.27 -11.01
N ALA A 115 5.23 10.55 -11.04
CA ALA A 115 3.91 11.10 -11.33
C ALA A 115 3.85 11.60 -12.77
N MET A 116 2.72 11.40 -13.43
CA MET A 116 2.49 12.04 -14.72
C MET A 116 2.17 13.51 -14.48
N ARG A 117 2.71 14.36 -15.34
CA ARG A 117 2.39 15.77 -15.41
C ARG A 117 1.90 16.11 -16.80
N CYS A 118 0.68 16.60 -16.93
CA CYS A 118 0.10 17.06 -18.19
C CYS A 118 -0.44 18.48 -18.01
N GLU A 119 -0.14 19.38 -18.95
CA GLU A 119 -0.64 20.77 -18.92
C GLU A 119 -0.38 21.49 -17.58
N GLY A 120 0.74 21.17 -16.93
CA GLY A 120 1.13 21.74 -15.63
C GLY A 120 0.44 21.12 -14.40
N ARG A 121 -0.51 20.18 -14.57
CA ARG A 121 -1.11 19.40 -13.47
C ARG A 121 -0.27 18.16 -13.20
N ILE A 122 0.03 17.89 -11.93
CA ILE A 122 0.84 16.74 -11.50
C ILE A 122 -0.05 15.78 -10.72
N THR A 123 0.06 14.48 -10.98
CA THR A 123 -0.61 13.45 -10.19
C THR A 123 -0.15 13.47 -8.73
N GLN A 124 -1.11 13.53 -7.82
CA GLN A 124 -0.90 13.54 -6.37
C GLN A 124 -1.58 12.34 -5.74
N LEU A 125 -0.82 11.62 -4.92
CA LEU A 125 -1.28 10.49 -4.15
C LEU A 125 -1.40 10.85 -2.67
N GLU A 126 -2.29 10.18 -1.97
CA GLU A 126 -2.37 10.21 -0.52
C GLU A 126 -2.42 8.81 0.08
N VAL A 127 -1.89 8.69 1.29
CA VAL A 127 -1.93 7.46 2.08
C VAL A 127 -3.06 7.58 3.10
N ARG A 128 -4.01 6.66 3.05
CA ARG A 128 -5.15 6.59 3.98
C ARG A 128 -4.95 5.39 4.91
N GLY A 129 -4.77 5.67 6.20
CA GLY A 129 -4.59 4.64 7.22
C GLY A 129 -5.87 3.83 7.47
N GLY A 130 -5.74 2.52 7.63
CA GLY A 130 -6.80 1.61 8.05
C GLY A 130 -6.33 0.66 9.15
N ALA A 131 -7.26 -0.12 9.72
CA ALA A 131 -6.99 -0.93 10.91
C ALA A 131 -5.91 -2.01 10.73
N ARG A 132 -5.71 -2.52 9.52
CA ARG A 132 -4.74 -3.60 9.20
C ARG A 132 -3.93 -3.35 7.92
N SER A 133 -4.25 -2.29 7.21
CA SER A 133 -3.65 -1.92 5.93
C SER A 133 -3.81 -0.43 5.74
N ALA A 134 -2.95 0.18 4.93
CA ALA A 134 -3.19 1.51 4.38
C ALA A 134 -3.59 1.38 2.91
N SER A 135 -4.37 2.31 2.40
CA SER A 135 -4.60 2.47 0.97
C SER A 135 -3.85 3.69 0.45
N ILE A 136 -3.48 3.64 -0.82
CA ILE A 136 -2.90 4.76 -1.56
C ILE A 136 -3.90 5.09 -2.64
N GLY A 137 -4.43 6.31 -2.57
CA GLY A 137 -5.44 6.82 -3.50
C GLY A 137 -5.00 8.13 -4.13
N TYR A 138 -5.75 8.60 -5.11
CA TYR A 138 -5.51 9.87 -5.76
C TYR A 138 -6.14 11.02 -4.98
N THR A 139 -5.41 12.13 -4.85
CA THR A 139 -5.97 13.44 -4.48
C THR A 139 -6.08 14.36 -5.67
N ALA A 140 -5.22 14.17 -6.68
CA ALA A 140 -5.28 14.86 -7.94
C ALA A 140 -4.69 13.99 -9.05
N SER A 141 -5.23 14.16 -10.24
CA SER A 141 -4.81 13.48 -11.46
C SER A 141 -4.09 14.46 -12.37
N GLY A 142 -2.91 14.06 -12.86
CA GLY A 142 -2.21 14.81 -13.90
C GLY A 142 -2.90 14.65 -15.25
N PHE A 143 -3.52 13.49 -15.50
CA PHE A 143 -4.05 13.13 -16.80
C PHE A 143 -5.58 13.18 -16.88
N PHE A 144 -6.26 12.39 -16.06
CA PHE A 144 -7.72 12.35 -15.97
C PHE A 144 -8.31 13.65 -15.40
N LYS A 145 -9.54 13.97 -15.83
CA LYS A 145 -10.31 15.12 -15.29
C LYS A 145 -10.91 14.79 -13.94
N ASP A 146 -11.48 13.59 -13.82
CA ASP A 146 -12.14 13.10 -12.62
C ASP A 146 -11.60 11.71 -12.30
N ILE A 147 -11.30 11.46 -11.03
CA ILE A 147 -11.00 10.14 -10.49
C ILE A 147 -11.99 9.87 -9.35
N PRO A 148 -12.60 8.68 -9.26
CA PRO A 148 -13.45 8.33 -8.13
C PRO A 148 -12.71 8.51 -6.81
N ALA A 149 -13.33 9.17 -5.84
CA ALA A 149 -12.69 9.47 -4.55
C ALA A 149 -12.28 8.20 -3.78
N ASP A 150 -12.95 7.08 -4.04
CA ASP A 150 -12.72 5.76 -3.47
C ASP A 150 -11.81 4.86 -4.31
N TYR A 151 -11.21 5.36 -5.39
CA TYR A 151 -10.25 4.59 -6.18
C TYR A 151 -8.91 4.45 -5.43
N GLU A 152 -8.56 3.21 -5.10
CA GLU A 152 -7.39 2.82 -4.32
C GLU A 152 -6.50 1.87 -5.13
N PRO A 153 -5.69 2.39 -6.07
CA PRO A 153 -4.88 1.55 -6.95
C PRO A 153 -3.81 0.71 -6.22
N VAL A 154 -3.45 1.09 -4.98
CA VAL A 154 -2.49 0.34 -4.18
C VAL A 154 -2.95 0.22 -2.73
N ARG A 155 -2.77 -0.97 -2.16
CA ARG A 155 -2.99 -1.26 -0.75
C ARG A 155 -1.72 -1.82 -0.12
N VAL A 156 -1.41 -1.38 1.08
CA VAL A 156 -0.16 -1.69 1.78
C VAL A 156 -0.43 -2.38 3.11
N PHE A 157 0.27 -3.48 3.34
CA PHE A 157 0.15 -4.29 4.54
C PHE A 157 1.50 -4.34 5.27
N PRO A 158 1.57 -3.97 6.55
CA PRO A 158 2.82 -4.05 7.30
C PRO A 158 3.24 -5.51 7.45
N VAL A 159 4.51 -5.79 7.19
CA VAL A 159 5.13 -7.11 7.39
C VAL A 159 5.99 -7.03 8.64
N GLN A 160 5.67 -7.85 9.64
CA GLN A 160 6.47 -7.95 10.85
C GLN A 160 7.86 -8.52 10.54
N ALA A 161 8.89 -8.00 11.20
CA ALA A 161 10.25 -8.50 11.05
C ALA A 161 10.33 -10.00 11.37
N GLY A 162 10.97 -10.77 10.49
CA GLY A 162 11.09 -12.22 10.61
C GLY A 162 9.90 -13.02 10.09
N THR A 163 8.81 -12.37 9.68
CA THR A 163 7.65 -13.04 9.05
C THR A 163 7.89 -13.29 7.57
N ASP A 164 7.52 -14.48 7.08
CA ASP A 164 7.44 -14.75 5.65
C ASP A 164 6.26 -13.96 5.04
N ALA A 165 6.59 -12.88 4.33
CA ALA A 165 5.61 -12.02 3.68
C ALA A 165 4.75 -12.76 2.65
N LYS A 166 5.30 -13.74 1.91
CA LYS A 166 4.52 -14.50 0.93
C LYS A 166 3.53 -15.43 1.63
N ALA A 167 3.93 -16.06 2.73
CA ALA A 167 3.03 -16.87 3.55
C ALA A 167 1.90 -16.01 4.16
N MET A 168 2.22 -14.80 4.64
CA MET A 168 1.24 -13.84 5.14
C MET A 168 0.21 -13.46 4.06
N ILE A 169 0.67 -13.15 2.85
CA ILE A 169 -0.19 -12.77 1.72
C ILE A 169 -1.08 -13.93 1.28
N LEU A 170 -0.53 -15.14 1.23
CA LEU A 170 -1.30 -16.34 0.93
C LEU A 170 -2.41 -16.57 1.96
N GLU A 171 -2.10 -16.43 3.25
CA GLU A 171 -3.08 -16.57 4.31
C GLU A 171 -4.18 -15.50 4.20
N LEU A 172 -3.81 -14.25 3.95
CA LEU A 172 -4.75 -13.16 3.73
C LEU A 172 -5.73 -13.47 2.58
N ALA A 173 -5.22 -13.95 1.45
CA ALA A 173 -6.04 -14.37 0.31
C ALA A 173 -6.99 -15.51 0.67
N ARG A 174 -6.48 -16.57 1.31
CA ARG A 174 -7.28 -17.73 1.76
C ARG A 174 -8.40 -17.34 2.72
N GLN A 175 -8.15 -16.40 3.64
CA GLN A 175 -9.17 -15.92 4.59
C GLN A 175 -10.33 -15.20 3.89
N THR A 176 -10.05 -14.50 2.78
CA THR A 176 -11.09 -13.80 2.00
C THR A 176 -11.75 -14.68 0.93
N THR A 177 -11.22 -15.87 0.68
CA THR A 177 -11.76 -16.81 -0.30
C THR A 177 -12.97 -17.55 0.28
N LYS A 178 -14.15 -17.35 -0.32
CA LYS A 178 -15.41 -17.94 0.16
C LYS A 178 -15.45 -19.46 -0.01
N ASN A 179 -14.94 -19.97 -1.13
CA ASN A 179 -14.89 -21.39 -1.42
C ASN A 179 -13.71 -22.05 -0.71
N LYS A 180 -13.96 -22.95 0.25
CA LYS A 180 -12.91 -23.61 1.03
C LYS A 180 -11.99 -24.52 0.21
N LYS A 181 -12.51 -25.15 -0.86
CA LYS A 181 -11.69 -25.98 -1.75
C LYS A 181 -10.74 -25.12 -2.57
N GLU A 182 -11.23 -23.97 -3.05
CA GLU A 182 -10.42 -22.97 -3.75
C GLU A 182 -9.34 -22.40 -2.83
N ALA A 183 -9.71 -21.97 -1.61
CA ALA A 183 -8.78 -21.46 -0.63
C ALA A 183 -7.63 -22.46 -0.35
N ALA A 184 -7.95 -23.75 -0.21
CA ALA A 184 -6.95 -24.79 -0.03
C ALA A 184 -6.06 -24.98 -1.26
N GLY A 185 -6.56 -24.67 -2.46
CA GLY A 185 -5.83 -24.73 -3.72
C GLY A 185 -5.00 -23.48 -4.03
N CYS A 186 -5.15 -22.39 -3.28
CA CYS A 186 -4.40 -21.15 -3.49
C CYS A 186 -2.91 -21.31 -3.18
N GLU A 187 -2.07 -20.69 -4.00
CA GLU A 187 -0.61 -20.63 -3.88
C GLU A 187 -0.07 -19.28 -4.36
N VAL A 188 1.15 -18.94 -3.92
CA VAL A 188 1.87 -17.77 -4.42
C VAL A 188 2.76 -18.20 -5.58
N ARG A 189 2.65 -17.53 -6.72
CA ARG A 189 3.52 -17.74 -7.88
C ARG A 189 4.14 -16.43 -8.36
N SER A 190 5.21 -16.51 -9.15
CA SER A 190 5.80 -15.33 -9.78
C SER A 190 4.79 -14.64 -10.69
N GLY A 191 4.76 -13.30 -10.63
CA GLY A 191 3.94 -12.46 -11.53
C GLY A 191 4.64 -12.15 -12.85
N ALA A 192 5.95 -12.42 -12.96
CA ALA A 192 6.73 -12.12 -14.16
C ALA A 192 6.21 -12.85 -15.41
N ALA A 193 5.63 -14.04 -15.25
CA ALA A 193 5.02 -14.79 -16.35
C ALA A 193 3.76 -14.11 -16.91
N ASP A 194 3.12 -13.24 -16.14
CA ASP A 194 1.94 -12.46 -16.54
C ASP A 194 2.33 -11.06 -17.05
N GLY A 195 3.62 -10.78 -17.24
CA GLY A 195 4.12 -9.47 -17.69
C GLY A 195 4.27 -8.41 -16.59
N TYR A 196 4.06 -8.78 -15.32
CA TYR A 196 4.30 -7.90 -14.18
C TYR A 196 5.81 -7.76 -13.87
N PRO A 197 6.22 -6.80 -13.00
CA PRO A 197 7.62 -6.63 -12.61
C PRO A 197 8.29 -7.93 -12.13
N ALA A 198 9.59 -8.07 -12.34
CA ALA A 198 10.31 -9.32 -12.08
C ALA A 198 10.31 -9.75 -10.60
N ASP A 199 10.16 -8.79 -9.68
CA ASP A 199 10.06 -8.99 -8.23
C ASP A 199 8.60 -9.16 -7.75
N SER A 200 7.63 -9.14 -8.66
CA SER A 200 6.21 -9.28 -8.35
C SER A 200 5.76 -10.73 -8.20
N PHE A 201 4.62 -10.90 -7.55
CA PHE A 201 3.97 -12.19 -7.39
C PHE A 201 2.45 -12.03 -7.39
N VAL A 202 1.76 -13.14 -7.64
CA VAL A 202 0.29 -13.21 -7.61
C VAL A 202 -0.12 -14.39 -6.74
N VAL A 203 -1.30 -14.29 -6.12
CA VAL A 203 -1.91 -15.43 -5.43
C VAL A 203 -2.96 -16.02 -6.35
N ASP A 204 -2.78 -17.27 -6.77
CA ASP A 204 -3.67 -17.93 -7.72
C ASP A 204 -3.93 -19.36 -7.28
N VAL A 205 -4.88 -20.05 -7.90
CA VAL A 205 -5.07 -21.47 -7.70
C VAL A 205 -3.97 -22.28 -8.39
N SER A 206 -3.51 -23.33 -7.70
CA SER A 206 -2.50 -24.25 -8.20
C SER A 206 -2.89 -24.92 -9.51
N ALA A 207 -1.87 -25.35 -10.28
CA ALA A 207 -2.08 -26.12 -11.50
C ALA A 207 -2.93 -27.39 -11.25
N ALA A 208 -2.74 -28.05 -10.10
CA ALA A 208 -3.53 -29.21 -9.71
C ALA A 208 -5.01 -28.86 -9.46
N TYR A 209 -5.29 -27.73 -8.82
CA TYR A 209 -6.65 -27.24 -8.65
C TYR A 209 -7.30 -26.91 -9.99
N ARG A 210 -6.58 -26.23 -10.90
CA ARG A 210 -7.08 -25.92 -12.26
C ARG A 210 -7.44 -27.20 -13.01
N GLN A 211 -6.54 -28.19 -13.01
CA GLN A 211 -6.77 -29.48 -13.65
C GLN A 211 -7.99 -30.21 -13.06
N ALA A 212 -8.10 -30.27 -11.72
CA ALA A 212 -9.19 -30.95 -11.04
C ALA A 212 -10.57 -30.30 -11.30
N ASN A 213 -10.60 -28.99 -11.52
CA ASN A 213 -11.82 -28.22 -11.76
C ASN A 213 -12.05 -27.88 -13.24
N LYS A 214 -11.21 -28.40 -14.15
CA LYS A 214 -11.28 -28.15 -15.60
C LYS A 214 -11.24 -26.66 -15.95
N ILE A 215 -10.47 -25.89 -15.20
CA ILE A 215 -10.20 -24.48 -15.45
C ILE A 215 -9.12 -24.41 -16.53
N ALA A 216 -9.31 -23.54 -17.53
CA ALA A 216 -8.32 -23.36 -18.58
C ALA A 216 -6.97 -22.89 -18.00
N PRO A 217 -5.84 -23.22 -18.65
CA PRO A 217 -4.59 -22.54 -18.35
C PRO A 217 -4.76 -21.05 -18.65
N LEU A 218 -4.07 -20.19 -17.90
CA LEU A 218 -4.08 -18.76 -18.15
C LEU A 218 -3.64 -18.48 -19.59
N SER A 219 -4.53 -17.88 -20.37
CA SER A 219 -4.25 -17.44 -21.72
C SER A 219 -3.54 -16.10 -21.67
N THR A 220 -2.44 -15.96 -22.40
CA THR A 220 -1.76 -14.67 -22.58
C THR A 220 -2.38 -13.84 -23.70
N THR A 221 -3.35 -14.39 -24.44
CA THR A 221 -3.94 -13.76 -25.63
C THR A 221 -5.41 -13.40 -25.47
N GLU A 222 -6.12 -14.04 -24.53
CA GLU A 222 -7.52 -13.74 -24.23
C GLU A 222 -7.66 -13.55 -22.72
N PRO A 223 -8.02 -12.34 -22.24
CA PRO A 223 -8.29 -12.13 -20.83
C PRO A 223 -9.59 -12.85 -20.45
N ASP A 224 -9.49 -14.06 -19.91
CA ASP A 224 -10.63 -14.75 -19.30
C ASP A 224 -11.10 -13.94 -18.11
N ALA A 225 -12.40 -13.71 -17.90
CA ALA A 225 -12.92 -12.99 -16.72
C ALA A 225 -12.85 -13.84 -15.42
N GLU A 226 -11.72 -14.48 -15.17
CA GLU A 226 -11.46 -15.35 -14.05
C GLU A 226 -10.79 -14.59 -12.90
N SER A 227 -11.38 -14.72 -11.71
CA SER A 227 -10.74 -14.33 -10.47
C SER A 227 -10.75 -15.50 -9.49
N PHE A 228 -9.60 -15.74 -8.86
CA PHE A 228 -9.40 -16.79 -7.88
C PHE A 228 -8.74 -16.24 -6.62
N CYS A 229 -8.87 -16.97 -5.52
CA CYS A 229 -8.24 -16.69 -4.24
C CYS A 229 -8.71 -15.37 -3.60
N GLY A 230 -9.98 -15.02 -3.85
CA GLY A 230 -10.66 -13.89 -3.24
C GLY A 230 -10.14 -12.53 -3.72
N GLN A 231 -10.44 -11.48 -2.96
CA GLN A 231 -10.11 -10.09 -3.34
C GLN A 231 -8.60 -9.77 -3.37
N TYR A 232 -7.78 -10.71 -2.89
CA TYR A 232 -6.33 -10.59 -2.78
C TYR A 232 -5.59 -11.56 -3.71
N GLY A 233 -6.35 -12.37 -4.44
CA GLY A 233 -5.83 -13.26 -5.46
C GLY A 233 -5.93 -12.71 -6.86
N TYR A 234 -5.54 -13.52 -7.82
CA TYR A 234 -5.44 -13.20 -9.22
C TYR A 234 -6.79 -12.71 -9.77
N ALA A 235 -6.71 -11.66 -10.58
CA ALA A 235 -7.81 -11.11 -11.35
C ALA A 235 -7.22 -10.65 -12.69
N SER A 236 -7.60 -11.35 -13.75
CA SER A 236 -7.11 -11.14 -15.12
C SER A 236 -7.43 -9.76 -15.68
N ASP A 237 -8.59 -9.20 -15.32
CA ASP A 237 -9.06 -7.87 -15.72
C ASP A 237 -8.55 -6.75 -14.81
N GLY A 238 -8.16 -7.09 -13.58
CA GLY A 238 -7.80 -6.16 -12.52
C GLY A 238 -6.34 -5.68 -12.55
N ASN A 239 -5.48 -6.24 -13.41
CA ASN A 239 -4.03 -6.01 -13.38
C ASN A 239 -3.47 -6.07 -11.96
N ARG A 240 -3.78 -7.18 -11.26
CA ARG A 240 -3.54 -7.30 -9.83
C ARG A 240 -2.29 -8.12 -9.53
N TYR A 241 -1.34 -7.51 -8.83
CA TYR A 241 -0.12 -8.18 -8.38
C TYR A 241 0.38 -7.63 -7.06
N TRP A 242 1.29 -8.36 -6.45
CA TRP A 242 1.92 -8.00 -5.20
C TRP A 242 3.41 -7.73 -5.36
N ARG A 243 3.96 -6.84 -4.54
CA ARG A 243 5.41 -6.64 -4.34
C ARG A 243 5.72 -6.59 -2.85
N ILE A 244 6.96 -6.92 -2.47
CA ILE A 244 7.42 -6.86 -1.08
C ILE A 244 8.67 -5.98 -1.04
N HIS A 245 8.60 -4.86 -0.33
CA HIS A 245 9.74 -3.98 -0.10
C HIS A 245 9.45 -3.04 1.07
N GLY A 246 10.52 -2.51 1.69
CA GLY A 246 10.42 -1.50 2.74
C GLY A 246 9.74 -1.99 4.03
N GLY A 247 9.65 -3.30 4.25
CA GLY A 247 8.91 -3.90 5.37
C GLY A 247 7.39 -3.98 5.16
N PHE A 248 6.91 -3.88 3.91
CA PHE A 248 5.50 -3.98 3.58
C PHE A 248 5.25 -4.93 2.41
N ALA A 249 4.03 -5.46 2.34
CA ALA A 249 3.46 -6.11 1.17
C ALA A 249 2.51 -5.13 0.47
N TRP A 250 2.80 -4.86 -0.80
CA TRP A 250 2.12 -3.87 -1.64
C TRP A 250 1.25 -4.63 -2.65
N LEU A 251 -0.06 -4.52 -2.51
CA LEU A 251 -1.03 -5.00 -3.49
C LEU A 251 -1.32 -3.86 -4.48
N HIS A 252 -1.02 -4.10 -5.75
CA HIS A 252 -1.33 -3.21 -6.85
C HIS A 252 -2.58 -3.74 -7.58
N GLU A 253 -3.54 -2.86 -7.88
CA GLU A 253 -4.79 -3.20 -8.56
C GLU A 253 -5.27 -2.02 -9.41
N PHE A 254 -4.99 -2.07 -10.71
CA PHE A 254 -5.17 -0.93 -11.61
C PHE A 254 -6.41 -1.01 -12.50
N GLY A 255 -7.06 -2.17 -12.58
CA GLY A 255 -8.06 -2.40 -13.61
C GLY A 255 -7.44 -2.31 -15.01
N GLN A 256 -8.22 -1.87 -16.00
CA GLN A 256 -7.81 -1.76 -17.39
C GLN A 256 -7.33 -0.36 -17.80
N ASP A 257 -7.45 0.63 -16.91
CA ASP A 257 -7.16 2.02 -17.23
C ASP A 257 -5.67 2.34 -17.13
N VAL A 258 -5.21 3.25 -18.00
CA VAL A 258 -3.85 3.80 -17.95
C VAL A 258 -3.66 4.53 -16.63
N GLN A 259 -2.63 4.19 -15.86
CA GLN A 259 -2.34 4.91 -14.62
C GLN A 259 -1.53 6.17 -14.92
N ASP A 260 -1.83 7.26 -14.23
CA ASP A 260 -1.07 8.51 -14.34
C ASP A 260 -0.02 8.67 -13.21
N PHE A 261 0.38 7.55 -12.62
CA PHE A 261 1.63 7.35 -11.88
C PHE A 261 2.26 6.00 -12.27
N ASP A 262 3.58 5.87 -12.14
CA ASP A 262 4.26 4.60 -12.37
C ASP A 262 4.25 3.72 -11.11
N ALA A 263 3.47 2.66 -11.16
CA ALA A 263 3.37 1.68 -10.08
C ALA A 263 4.70 1.03 -9.69
N ALA A 264 5.60 0.83 -10.65
CA ALA A 264 6.90 0.21 -10.40
C ALA A 264 7.83 1.14 -9.59
N SER A 265 7.55 2.45 -9.60
CA SER A 265 8.37 3.49 -8.97
C SER A 265 8.09 3.75 -7.50
N LEU A 266 7.13 3.08 -6.87
CA LEU A 266 6.85 3.32 -5.45
C LEU A 266 8.06 2.92 -4.58
N VAL A 267 8.68 3.91 -3.95
CA VAL A 267 9.80 3.73 -3.01
C VAL A 267 9.43 4.32 -1.66
N LEU A 268 9.48 3.50 -0.61
CA LEU A 268 9.33 3.99 0.76
C LEU A 268 10.62 4.70 1.19
N MET A 269 10.48 5.93 1.65
CA MET A 269 11.54 6.76 2.20
C MET A 269 11.33 6.89 3.71
N ARG A 270 12.42 6.87 4.48
CA ARG A 270 12.38 7.13 5.93
C ARG A 270 13.49 8.11 6.31
N LYS A 271 13.20 8.98 7.28
CA LYS A 271 14.23 9.82 7.89
C LYS A 271 15.16 8.98 8.76
N ASP A 272 16.46 9.16 8.61
CA ASP A 272 17.45 8.62 9.53
C ASP A 272 17.53 9.44 10.83
N ALA A 273 18.43 9.06 11.74
CA ALA A 273 18.62 9.76 13.00
C ALA A 273 19.09 11.23 12.85
N ALA A 274 19.65 11.60 11.70
CA ALA A 274 20.04 12.97 11.36
C ALA A 274 18.90 13.73 10.66
N GLY A 275 17.76 13.09 10.41
CA GLY A 275 16.61 13.66 9.70
C GLY A 275 16.76 13.63 8.18
N ALA A 276 17.79 12.99 7.64
CA ALA A 276 18.00 12.85 6.20
C ALA A 276 17.15 11.71 5.63
N TRP A 277 16.62 11.89 4.43
CA TRP A 277 15.80 10.88 3.77
C TRP A 277 16.65 9.80 3.11
N ALA A 278 16.30 8.54 3.35
CA ALA A 278 16.89 7.39 2.67
C ALA A 278 15.81 6.38 2.25
N PRO A 279 16.00 5.68 1.12
CA PRO A 279 15.13 4.57 0.75
C PRO A 279 15.19 3.45 1.80
N VAL A 280 14.03 2.94 2.19
CA VAL A 280 13.91 1.73 3.01
C VAL A 280 14.07 0.52 2.08
N LYS A 281 15.04 -0.34 2.39
CA LYS A 281 15.29 -1.58 1.66
C LYS A 281 14.36 -2.69 2.15
#